data_AF-A0A9P1BJL5-F1
#
_entry.id   AF-A0A9P1BJL5-F1
#
_cell.length_a   1.000
_cell.length_b   1.000
_cell.length_c   1.000
_cell.angle_alpha   90.00
_cell.angle_beta   90.00
_cell.angle_gamma   90.00
#
_symmetry.space_group_name_H-M   'P 1'
#
loop_
_entity.id
_entity.type
_entity.pdbx_description
1 polymer ?
#
loop_
_entity_poly.entity_id
_entity_poly.type
_entity_poly.pdbx_seq_one_letter_code
_entity_poly.pdbx_strand_id
1 'polypeptide(L)'
;MEFLNSTFTMMDLICAEHAVTKIETVGEEYVCAVGVVPEDEQEAKDSGHTAVLGRLIQAAAEILAARKPKMGLPVTFKMGMHTGPVVAGVIGQKLPRFRLFGDTVNTAARMMQKGFSGSLQFGPEAWKMMSLDHRAMQLLEPICSC
;
A
#
# COMPACT_ATOMS: atom_id res chain seq x y z
N MET A 1 17.50 -6.91 14.33
CA MET A 1 17.15 -7.40 12.96
C MET A 1 15.93 -8.31 12.95
N GLU A 2 15.80 -9.23 13.91
CA GLU A 2 14.66 -10.17 13.97
C GLU A 2 13.28 -9.50 14.02
N PHE A 3 13.14 -8.41 14.79
CA PHE A 3 11.91 -7.61 14.84
C PHE A 3 11.48 -7.10 13.46
N LEU A 4 12.35 -6.33 12.77
CA LEU A 4 12.05 -5.73 11.47
C LEU A 4 11.75 -6.80 10.43
N ASN A 5 12.54 -7.88 10.41
CA ASN A 5 12.30 -9.01 9.52
C ASN A 5 10.91 -9.62 9.76
N SER A 6 10.55 -9.88 11.02
CA SER A 6 9.23 -10.45 11.36
C SER A 6 8.06 -9.53 11.01
N THR A 7 8.28 -8.21 10.99
CA THR A 7 7.28 -7.20 10.62
C THR A 7 7.12 -7.16 9.11
N PHE A 8 8.21 -7.10 8.35
CA PHE A 8 8.15 -7.14 6.89
C PHE A 8 7.64 -8.48 6.36
N THR A 9 7.96 -9.60 6.99
CA THR A 9 7.36 -10.90 6.64
C THR A 9 5.85 -10.91 6.86
N MET A 10 5.34 -10.27 7.92
CA MET A 10 3.89 -10.13 8.12
C MET A 10 3.26 -9.28 7.02
N MET A 11 3.89 -8.16 6.64
CA MET A 11 3.42 -7.34 5.52
C MET A 11 3.48 -8.09 4.18
N ASP A 12 4.51 -8.89 3.95
CA ASP A 12 4.66 -9.75 2.76
C ASP A 12 3.48 -10.73 2.65
N LEU A 13 3.12 -11.38 3.76
CA LEU A 13 2.00 -12.33 3.80
C LEU A 13 0.66 -11.65 3.52
N ILE A 14 0.38 -10.52 4.18
CA ILE A 14 -0.86 -9.76 3.94
C ILE A 14 -0.91 -9.26 2.49
N CYS A 15 0.19 -8.72 1.96
CA CYS A 15 0.22 -8.28 0.56
C CYS A 15 -0.07 -9.44 -0.40
N ALA A 16 0.49 -10.62 -0.16
CA ALA A 16 0.24 -11.79 -0.98
C ALA A 16 -1.24 -12.24 -0.94
N GLU A 17 -1.88 -12.21 0.23
CA GLU A 17 -3.30 -12.56 0.40
C GLU A 17 -4.24 -11.62 -0.37
N HIS A 18 -3.92 -10.33 -0.43
CA HIS A 18 -4.69 -9.32 -1.17
C HIS A 18 -4.20 -9.09 -2.62
N ALA A 19 -3.32 -9.96 -3.14
CA ALA A 19 -2.69 -9.82 -4.47
C ALA A 19 -2.01 -8.44 -4.70
N VAL A 20 -1.45 -7.85 -3.64
CA VAL A 20 -0.70 -6.59 -3.68
C VAL A 20 0.77 -6.89 -3.97
N THR A 21 1.35 -6.17 -4.93
CA THR A 21 2.74 -6.38 -5.32
C THR A 21 3.69 -5.61 -4.40
N LYS A 22 4.59 -6.33 -3.72
CA LYS A 22 5.74 -5.71 -3.04
C LYS A 22 6.71 -5.12 -4.06
N ILE A 23 7.09 -3.85 -3.87
CA ILE A 23 8.05 -3.16 -4.75
C ILE A 23 9.44 -3.21 -4.15
N GLU A 24 9.60 -2.64 -2.96
CA GLU A 24 10.89 -2.60 -2.28
C GLU A 24 10.76 -2.24 -0.80
N THR A 25 11.88 -2.32 -0.09
CA THR A 25 12.05 -1.80 1.27
C THR A 25 13.13 -0.73 1.27
N VAL A 26 12.86 0.44 1.87
CA VAL A 26 13.81 1.55 1.97
C VAL A 26 14.01 1.91 3.44
N GLY A 27 15.10 1.43 4.04
CA GLY A 27 15.29 1.56 5.48
C GLY A 27 14.21 0.80 6.26
N GLU A 28 13.36 1.54 6.97
CA GLU A 28 12.21 1.02 7.73
C GLU A 28 10.88 1.14 6.96
N GLU A 29 10.92 1.65 5.73
CA GLU A 29 9.75 1.86 4.88
C GLU A 29 9.49 0.61 4.01
N TYR A 30 8.21 0.24 3.91
CA TYR A 30 7.73 -0.87 3.08
C TYR A 30 6.89 -0.31 1.93
N VAL A 31 7.30 -0.56 0.69
CA VAL A 31 6.63 -0.03 -0.50
C VAL A 31 5.94 -1.17 -1.25
N CYS A 32 4.64 -1.02 -1.46
CA CYS A 32 3.81 -1.95 -2.22
C CYS A 32 2.83 -1.20 -3.11
N ALA A 33 2.33 -1.85 -4.16
CA ALA A 33 1.46 -1.24 -5.14
C ALA A 33 0.53 -2.27 -5.80
N VAL A 34 -0.51 -1.74 -6.43
CA VAL A 34 -1.43 -2.41 -7.35
C VAL A 34 -1.52 -1.57 -8.63
N GLY A 35 -2.00 -2.16 -9.72
CA GLY A 35 -2.01 -1.53 -11.04
C GLY A 35 -0.63 -1.55 -11.74
N VAL A 36 0.27 -2.44 -11.32
CA VAL A 36 1.68 -2.45 -11.78
C VAL A 36 2.11 -3.78 -12.39
N VAL A 37 1.23 -4.79 -12.36
CA VAL A 37 1.42 -6.08 -13.04
C VAL A 37 0.28 -6.33 -14.05
N PRO A 38 0.49 -7.18 -15.08
CA PRO A 38 -0.52 -7.44 -16.12
C PRO A 38 -1.88 -7.90 -15.59
N GLU A 39 -1.89 -8.66 -14.50
CA GLU A 39 -3.09 -9.17 -13.84
C GLU A 39 -3.96 -8.02 -13.31
N ASP A 40 -3.34 -6.97 -12.76
CA ASP A 40 -4.06 -5.78 -12.29
C ASP A 40 -4.71 -5.01 -13.45
N GLU A 41 -4.06 -4.98 -14.62
CA GLU A 41 -4.62 -4.34 -15.81
C GLU A 41 -5.85 -5.08 -16.31
N GLN A 42 -5.81 -6.42 -16.28
CA GLN A 42 -6.96 -7.24 -16.64
C GLN A 42 -8.12 -7.05 -15.64
N GLU A 43 -7.84 -7.10 -14.34
CA GLU A 43 -8.84 -6.84 -13.30
C GLU A 43 -9.44 -5.42 -13.43
N ALA A 44 -8.62 -4.42 -13.74
CA ALA A 44 -9.10 -3.05 -13.97
C ALA A 44 -10.04 -2.94 -15.17
N LYS A 45 -9.83 -3.74 -16.22
CA LYS A 45 -10.76 -3.81 -17.38
C LYS A 45 -12.08 -4.46 -17.00
N ASP A 46 -12.04 -5.50 -16.17
CA ASP A 46 -13.21 -6.31 -15.82
C ASP A 46 -14.05 -5.67 -14.70
N SER A 47 -13.39 -5.11 -13.69
CA SER A 47 -14.01 -4.64 -12.44
C SER A 47 -13.76 -3.16 -12.11
N GLY A 48 -12.95 -2.48 -12.92
CA GLY A 48 -12.60 -1.06 -12.75
C GLY A 48 -11.41 -0.83 -11.83
N HIS A 49 -10.73 0.31 -12.00
CA HIS A 49 -9.57 0.69 -11.19
C HIS A 49 -9.85 0.78 -9.69
N THR A 50 -11.09 1.06 -9.30
CA THR A 50 -11.48 1.13 -7.88
C THR A 50 -11.44 -0.24 -7.20
N ALA A 51 -11.73 -1.33 -7.91
CA ALA A 51 -11.63 -2.68 -7.36
C ALA A 51 -10.16 -3.03 -7.06
N VAL A 52 -9.27 -2.74 -8.02
CA VAL A 52 -7.82 -2.91 -7.88
C VAL A 52 -7.27 -2.08 -6.70
N LEU A 53 -7.64 -0.78 -6.62
CA LEU A 53 -7.25 0.08 -5.50
C LEU A 53 -7.81 -0.43 -4.16
N GLY A 54 -9.00 -1.01 -4.15
CA GLY A 54 -9.64 -1.58 -2.98
C GLY A 54 -8.81 -2.68 -2.31
N ARG A 55 -8.11 -3.52 -3.07
CA ARG A 55 -7.20 -4.54 -2.54
C ARG A 55 -6.04 -3.94 -1.75
N LEU A 56 -5.45 -2.85 -2.26
CA LEU A 56 -4.39 -2.13 -1.55
C LEU A 56 -4.89 -1.53 -0.22
N ILE A 57 -6.14 -1.06 -0.19
CA ILE A 57 -6.77 -0.52 1.02
C ILE A 57 -7.07 -1.61 2.04
N GLN A 58 -7.55 -2.77 1.61
CA GLN A 58 -7.79 -3.94 2.47
C GLN A 58 -6.48 -4.42 3.12
N ALA A 59 -5.41 -4.55 2.33
CA ALA A 59 -4.09 -4.88 2.85
C ALA A 59 -3.60 -3.84 3.86
N ALA A 60 -3.76 -2.54 3.57
CA ALA A 60 -3.37 -1.47 4.48
C ALA A 60 -4.17 -1.51 5.80
N ALA A 61 -5.48 -1.76 5.74
CA ALA A 61 -6.33 -1.91 6.91
C ALA A 61 -5.88 -3.07 7.79
N GLU A 62 -5.58 -4.22 7.19
CA GLU A 62 -5.12 -5.40 7.92
C GLU A 62 -3.75 -5.19 8.57
N ILE A 63 -2.81 -4.56 7.86
CA ILE A 63 -1.50 -4.17 8.45
C ILE A 63 -1.71 -3.18 9.61
N LEU A 64 -2.64 -2.21 9.46
CA LEU A 64 -2.99 -1.29 10.54
C LEU A 64 -3.68 -2.00 11.72
N ALA A 65 -4.39 -3.10 11.51
CA ALA A 65 -5.00 -3.90 12.57
C ALA A 65 -3.99 -4.85 13.25
N ALA A 66 -2.94 -5.25 12.53
CA ALA A 66 -1.87 -6.13 13.01
C ALA A 66 -0.94 -5.51 14.07
N ARG A 67 -1.32 -4.39 14.71
CA ARG A 67 -0.60 -3.67 15.80
C ARG A 67 -0.45 -4.46 17.10
N LYS A 68 -0.68 -5.78 17.09
CA LYS A 68 -0.55 -6.60 18.29
C LYS A 68 0.85 -6.40 18.88
N PRO A 69 0.98 -6.20 20.21
CA PRO A 69 2.28 -6.00 20.83
C PRO A 69 3.18 -7.21 20.53
N LYS A 70 4.23 -7.00 19.74
CA LYS A 70 5.35 -7.95 19.69
C LYS A 70 6.34 -7.51 20.76
N MET A 71 6.66 -8.41 21.69
CA MET A 71 7.61 -8.16 22.79
C MET A 71 7.20 -7.01 23.75
N GLY A 72 5.90 -6.76 23.92
CA GLY A 72 5.40 -5.76 24.88
C GLY A 72 5.44 -4.31 24.41
N LEU A 73 5.87 -4.04 23.17
CA LEU A 73 5.84 -2.70 22.57
C LEU A 73 4.75 -2.64 21.48
N PRO A 74 3.82 -1.67 21.54
CA PRO A 74 2.87 -1.44 20.46
C PRO A 74 3.63 -0.92 19.23
N VAL A 75 3.60 -1.68 18.14
CA VAL A 75 4.11 -1.21 16.85
C VAL A 75 3.03 -0.34 16.23
N THR A 76 3.38 0.90 15.88
CA THR A 76 2.46 1.80 15.17
C THR A 76 2.99 2.02 13.77
N PHE A 77 2.09 1.93 12.79
CA PHE A 77 2.42 2.17 11.39
C PHE A 77 1.90 3.53 10.96
N LYS A 78 2.71 4.21 10.16
CA LYS A 78 2.31 5.42 9.46
C LYS A 78 2.23 5.07 7.98
N MET A 79 1.08 5.30 7.36
CA MET A 79 0.87 4.90 5.97
C MET A 79 0.41 6.07 5.11
N GLY A 80 0.81 6.03 3.84
CA GLY A 80 0.39 6.99 2.84
C GLY A 80 0.09 6.27 1.54
N MET A 81 -0.99 6.69 0.87
CA MET A 81 -1.45 6.09 -0.37
C MET A 81 -1.82 7.17 -1.36
N HIS A 82 -1.57 6.90 -2.63
CA HIS A 82 -1.99 7.74 -3.72
C HIS A 82 -2.11 6.89 -4.99
N THR A 83 -2.90 7.34 -5.95
CA THR A 83 -3.12 6.67 -7.24
C THR A 83 -2.84 7.63 -8.38
N GLY A 84 -2.29 7.12 -9.47
CA GLY A 84 -1.90 7.90 -10.63
C GLY A 84 -0.90 7.14 -11.51
N PRO A 85 -0.43 7.77 -12.60
CA PRO A 85 0.47 7.13 -13.55
C PRO A 85 1.85 6.87 -12.93
N VAL A 86 2.41 5.70 -13.22
CA VAL A 86 3.77 5.32 -12.84
C VAL A 86 4.50 4.71 -14.03
N VAL A 87 5.81 4.83 -14.03
CA VAL A 87 6.69 4.07 -14.92
C VAL A 87 7.26 2.91 -14.11
N ALA A 88 6.95 1.69 -14.53
CA ALA A 88 7.48 0.47 -13.95
C ALA A 88 8.59 -0.12 -14.82
N GLY A 89 9.65 -0.65 -14.22
CA GLY A 89 10.73 -1.28 -14.97
C GLY A 89 11.74 -2.02 -14.12
N VAL A 90 12.52 -2.89 -14.77
CA VAL A 90 13.63 -3.61 -14.13
C VAL A 90 14.93 -2.85 -14.35
N ILE A 91 15.63 -2.52 -13.26
CA ILE A 91 16.87 -1.75 -13.29
C ILE A 91 18.01 -2.55 -12.67
N GLY A 92 19.18 -2.46 -13.31
CA GLY A 92 20.43 -3.04 -12.83
C GLY A 92 20.82 -4.29 -13.63
N GLN A 93 22.10 -4.39 -13.97
CA GLN A 93 22.62 -5.53 -14.73
C GLN A 93 23.07 -6.69 -13.83
N LYS A 94 23.69 -6.38 -12.67
CA LYS A 94 24.20 -7.40 -11.74
C LYS A 94 23.15 -7.88 -10.73
N LEU A 95 22.28 -6.96 -10.30
CA LEU A 95 21.20 -7.21 -9.34
C LEU A 95 19.94 -6.50 -9.86
N PRO A 96 19.26 -7.10 -10.85
CA PRO A 96 18.05 -6.51 -11.42
C PRO A 96 16.97 -6.38 -10.35
N ARG A 97 16.35 -5.20 -10.26
CA ARG A 97 15.24 -4.92 -9.34
C ARG A 97 14.09 -4.27 -10.09
N PHE A 98 12.88 -4.76 -9.87
CA PHE A 98 11.67 -4.08 -10.30
C PHE A 98 11.48 -2.80 -9.47
N ARG A 99 11.21 -1.69 -10.14
CA ARG A 99 11.17 -0.34 -9.56
C ARG A 99 10.02 0.44 -10.16
N LEU A 100 9.46 1.35 -9.36
CA LEU A 100 8.47 2.33 -9.80
C LEU A 100 9.05 3.73 -9.78
N PHE A 101 8.73 4.52 -10.80
CA PHE A 101 9.09 5.93 -10.93
C PHE A 101 7.87 6.77 -11.24
N GLY A 102 7.93 8.03 -10.83
CA GLY A 102 6.90 9.02 -11.13
C GLY A 102 6.40 9.75 -9.89
N ASP A 103 5.66 10.83 -10.13
CA ASP A 103 5.15 11.70 -9.08
C ASP A 103 4.15 10.99 -8.16
N THR A 104 3.50 9.93 -8.65
CA THR A 104 2.57 9.14 -7.84
C THR A 104 3.26 8.48 -6.63
N VAL A 105 4.44 7.89 -6.82
CA VAL A 105 5.22 7.27 -5.73
C VAL A 105 5.69 8.33 -4.74
N ASN A 106 6.19 9.46 -5.24
CA ASN A 106 6.63 10.60 -4.43
C ASN A 106 5.46 11.19 -3.62
N THR A 107 4.27 11.25 -4.20
CA THR A 107 3.08 11.78 -3.55
C THR A 107 2.59 10.84 -2.45
N ALA A 108 2.56 9.52 -2.69
CA ALA A 108 2.26 8.53 -1.65
C ALA A 108 3.22 8.65 -0.45
N ALA A 109 4.53 8.79 -0.70
CA ALA A 109 5.52 9.02 0.35
C ALA A 109 5.27 10.33 1.12
N ARG A 110 4.90 11.43 0.43
CA ARG A 110 4.52 12.69 1.09
C ARG A 110 3.25 12.55 1.92
N MET A 111 2.27 11.75 1.49
CA MET A 111 1.05 11.48 2.28
C MET A 111 1.41 10.75 3.57
N MET A 112 2.28 9.73 3.48
CA MET A 112 2.79 9.03 4.65
C MET A 112 3.51 10.01 5.59
N GLN A 113 4.42 10.83 5.07
CA GLN A 113 5.19 11.77 5.89
C GLN A 113 4.31 12.80 6.61
N LYS A 114 3.21 13.25 5.99
CA LYS A 114 2.26 14.20 6.59
C LYS A 114 1.23 13.56 7.53
N GLY A 115 1.10 12.24 7.52
CA GLY A 115 0.11 11.54 8.36
C GLY A 115 0.40 11.55 9.84
N PHE A 116 -0.50 10.91 10.59
CA PHE A 116 -0.31 10.66 12.02
C PHE A 116 0.13 9.22 12.23
N SER A 117 0.80 8.94 13.34
CA SER A 117 1.13 7.56 13.71
C SER A 117 -0.16 6.78 13.91
N GLY A 118 -0.25 5.62 13.28
CA GLY A 118 -1.46 4.81 13.35
C GLY A 118 -2.57 5.24 12.39
N SER A 119 -2.27 5.97 11.33
CA SER A 119 -3.26 6.29 10.29
C SER A 119 -2.74 6.04 8.88
N LEU A 120 -3.69 5.89 7.97
CA LEU A 120 -3.48 5.91 6.52
C LEU A 120 -3.93 7.26 5.97
N GLN A 121 -3.01 8.00 5.37
CA GLN A 121 -3.31 9.24 4.64
C GLN A 121 -3.53 8.97 3.16
N PHE A 122 -4.61 9.52 2.61
CA PHE A 122 -4.94 9.41 1.18
C PHE A 122 -4.52 10.67 0.43
N GLY A 123 -3.90 10.48 -0.73
CA GLY A 123 -3.72 11.52 -1.71
C GLY A 123 -5.06 11.89 -2.37
N PRO A 124 -5.19 13.10 -2.95
CA PRO A 124 -6.46 13.63 -3.44
C PRO A 124 -7.16 12.72 -4.46
N GLU A 125 -6.39 12.13 -5.37
CA GLU A 125 -6.84 11.29 -6.48
C GLU A 125 -7.33 9.93 -5.97
N ALA A 126 -6.64 9.37 -4.97
CA ALA A 126 -7.06 8.13 -4.34
C ALA A 126 -8.36 8.35 -3.55
N TRP A 127 -8.43 9.44 -2.79
CA TRP A 127 -9.64 9.83 -2.08
C TRP A 127 -10.83 10.06 -3.02
N LYS A 128 -10.60 10.75 -4.14
CA LYS A 128 -11.63 10.99 -5.15
C LYS A 128 -12.11 9.68 -5.78
N MET A 129 -11.20 8.78 -6.15
CA MET A 129 -11.57 7.48 -6.73
C MET A 129 -12.41 6.64 -5.77
N MET A 130 -12.04 6.64 -4.49
CA MET A 130 -12.73 5.88 -3.44
C MET A 130 -14.10 6.47 -3.07
N SER A 131 -14.20 7.79 -2.98
CA SER A 131 -15.46 8.47 -2.59
C SER A 131 -16.56 8.39 -3.65
N LEU A 132 -16.21 8.04 -4.88
CA LEU A 132 -17.17 7.86 -5.98
C LEU A 132 -17.76 6.45 -6.06
N ASP A 133 -17.20 5.45 -5.37
CA ASP A 133 -17.73 4.07 -5.34
C ASP A 133 -18.21 3.72 -3.93
N HIS A 134 -19.52 3.48 -3.79
CA HIS A 134 -20.14 3.15 -2.51
C HIS A 134 -19.57 1.87 -1.86
N ARG A 135 -19.16 0.88 -2.67
CA ARG A 135 -18.54 -0.36 -2.17
C ARG A 135 -17.14 -0.07 -1.63
N ALA A 136 -16.44 0.84 -2.28
CA ALA A 136 -15.09 1.22 -1.89
C ALA A 136 -15.11 2.07 -0.60
N MET A 137 -16.13 2.91 -0.42
CA MET A 137 -16.34 3.66 0.83
C MET A 137 -16.48 2.75 2.06
N GLN A 138 -17.09 1.57 1.94
CA GLN A 138 -17.19 0.60 3.04
C GLN A 138 -15.82 0.10 3.50
N LEU A 139 -14.82 0.07 2.61
CA LEU A 139 -13.45 -0.33 2.94
C LEU A 139 -12.70 0.72 3.79
N LEU A 140 -13.22 1.95 3.85
CA LEU A 140 -12.61 3.03 4.64
C LEU A 140 -13.08 3.04 6.09
N GLU A 141 -14.23 2.44 6.41
CA GLU A 141 -14.79 2.41 7.76
C GLU A 141 -13.82 1.86 8.84
N PRO A 142 -13.06 0.76 8.60
CA PRO A 142 -12.10 0.24 9.57
C PRO A 142 -10.86 1.13 9.73
N ILE A 143 -10.57 2.00 8.76
CA ILE A 143 -9.36 2.81 8.69
C ILE A 143 -9.59 4.20 9.32
N CYS A 144 -10.78 4.77 9.14
CA CYS A 144 -11.15 6.09 9.63
C CYS A 144 -11.65 6.12 11.09
N SER A 145 -11.92 4.97 11.70
CA SER A 145 -12.47 4.85 13.06
C SER A 145 -11.41 4.74 14.17
N CYS A 146 -10.12 4.89 13.83
CA CYS A 146 -8.99 4.87 14.78
C CYS A 146 -8.50 6.26 15.15
#